data_AF-A0A3M7BJR9-F1
#
_entry.id   AF-A0A3M7BJR9-F1
#
_cell.length_a   1.000
_cell.length_b   1.000
_cell.length_c   1.000
_cell.angle_alpha   90.00
_cell.angle_beta   90.00
_cell.angle_gamma   90.00
#
_symmetry.space_group_name_H-M   'P 1'
#
loop_
_entity.id
_entity.type
_entity.pdbx_description
1 polymer ?
#
loop_
_entity_poly.entity_id
_entity_poly.type
_entity_poly.pdbx_seq_one_letter_code
_entity_poly.pdbx_strand_id
1 'polypeptide(L)' 'MEAARIKKSRATGQTKFKVRCKTYLYTLVLKDSDKAEKLRQSLPPGLTITETPKKNARGKRVANSS' A
#
# COMPACT_ATOMS: atom_id res chain seq x y z
N MET A 1 -14.27 7.46 4.43
CA MET A 1 -13.93 6.37 3.49
C MET A 1 -12.60 5.80 3.94
N GLU A 2 -12.63 4.62 4.55
CA GLU A 2 -11.41 3.92 5.00
C GLU A 2 -10.90 3.08 3.83
N ALA A 3 -9.60 3.16 3.53
CA ALA A 3 -9.00 2.43 2.41
C ALA A 3 -7.61 1.93 2.77
N ALA A 4 -7.23 0.74 2.32
CA ALA A 4 -5.90 0.20 2.51
C ALA A 4 -5.20 0.01 1.17
N ARG A 5 -3.91 0.33 1.12
CA ARG A 5 -3.06 0.07 -0.05
C ARG A 5 -1.89 -0.80 0.35
N ILE A 6 -1.70 -1.91 -0.33
CA ILE A 6 -0.59 -2.83 -0.08
C ILE A 6 0.41 -2.71 -1.22
N LYS A 7 1.66 -2.43 -0.89
CA LYS A 7 2.76 -2.34 -1.85
C LYS A 7 3.83 -3.36 -1.51
N LYS A 8 3.99 -4.38 -2.36
CA LYS A 8 5.08 -5.36 -2.27
C LYS A 8 6.30 -4.85 -3.06
N SER A 9 7.44 -4.72 -2.40
CA SER A 9 8.71 -4.27 -3.00
C SER A 9 9.65 -5.47 -3.20
N ARG A 10 9.65 -6.04 -4.41
CA ARG A 10 10.56 -7.17 -4.73
C ARG A 10 12.05 -6.79 -4.69
N ALA A 11 12.39 -5.51 -4.79
CA ALA A 11 13.80 -5.06 -4.74
C ALA A 11 14.36 -5.05 -3.31
N THR A 12 13.52 -4.78 -2.31
CA THR A 12 13.95 -4.67 -0.91
C THR A 12 13.39 -5.78 -0.03
N GLY A 13 12.62 -6.72 -0.61
CA GLY A 13 11.86 -7.74 0.13
C GLY A 13 10.73 -7.18 1.01
N GLN A 14 10.52 -5.87 1.05
CA GLN A 14 9.61 -5.24 2.00
C GLN A 14 8.18 -5.15 1.48
N THR A 15 7.21 -5.40 2.36
CA THR A 15 5.80 -5.10 2.14
C THR A 15 5.40 -3.86 2.95
N LYS A 16 4.75 -2.90 2.29
CA LYS A 16 4.23 -1.67 2.93
C LYS A 16 2.71 -1.69 2.95
N PHE A 17 2.12 -1.65 4.14
CA PHE A 17 0.69 -1.48 4.35
C PHE A 17 0.41 -0.01 4.60
N LYS A 18 -0.34 0.62 3.69
CA LYS A 18 -0.69 2.03 3.76
C LYS A 18 -2.18 2.15 4.05
N VAL A 19 -2.53 2.36 5.31
CA VAL A 19 -3.93 2.48 5.75
C VAL A 19 -4.31 3.95 5.80
N ARG A 20 -5.38 4.30 5.08
CA ARG A 20 -5.93 5.65 5.01
C ARG A 20 -7.05 5.77 6.02
N CYS A 21 -6.77 6.56 7.06
CA CYS A 21 -7.74 6.99 8.06
C CYS A 21 -8.20 8.43 7.76
N LYS A 22 -9.00 9.03 8.66
CA LYS A 22 -9.56 10.40 8.53
C LYS A 22 -8.52 11.43 8.07
N THR A 23 -7.42 11.58 8.81
CA THR A 23 -6.44 12.65 8.58
C THR A 23 -5.15 12.12 7.96
N TYR A 24 -4.65 10.99 8.48
CA TYR A 24 -3.32 10.49 8.17
C TYR A 24 -3.34 9.25 7.29
N LEU A 25 -2.18 8.99 6.68
CA LEU A 25 -1.89 7.74 5.98
C LEU A 25 -0.84 6.98 6.79
N TYR A 26 -1.27 5.97 7.54
CA TYR A 26 -0.36 5.16 8.33
C TYR A 26 0.35 4.17 7.43
N THR A 27 1.67 4.08 7.55
CA THR A 27 2.48 3.14 6.77
C THR A 27 3.19 2.18 7.71
N LEU A 28 2.82 0.91 7.69
CA LEU A 28 3.57 -0.17 8.31
C LEU A 28 4.48 -0.83 7.27
N VAL A 29 5.76 -0.99 7.59
CA VAL A 29 6.75 -1.64 6.71
C VAL A 29 7.21 -2.95 7.36
N LEU A 30 7.04 -4.06 6.66
CA LEU A 30 7.43 -5.39 7.09
C LEU A 30 8.43 -6.00 6.11
N LYS A 31 9.43 -6.72 6.61
CA LYS A 31 10.41 -7.48 5.79
C LYS A 31 9.98 -8.93 5.57
N ASP A 32 9.26 -9.51 6.53
CA ASP A 32 8.83 -10.90 6.48
C ASP A 32 7.60 -11.06 5.57
N SER A 33 7.73 -11.84 4.48
CA SER A 33 6.64 -12.10 3.53
C SER A 33 5.46 -12.82 4.18
N ASP A 34 5.75 -13.81 5.03
CA ASP A 34 4.72 -14.72 5.54
C ASP A 34 3.83 -14.03 6.57
N LYS A 35 4.42 -13.18 7.41
CA LYS A 35 3.67 -12.31 8.33
C LYS A 35 2.86 -11.28 7.56
N ALA A 36 3.40 -10.76 6.45
CA ALA A 36 2.67 -9.83 5.61
C ALA A 36 1.44 -10.48 4.95
N GLU A 37 1.51 -11.74 4.52
CA GLU A 37 0.33 -12.44 3.99
C GLU A 37 -0.73 -12.71 5.05
N LYS A 38 -0.33 -13.11 6.25
CA LYS A 38 -1.25 -13.25 7.38
C LYS A 38 -1.95 -11.93 7.70
N LEU A 39 -1.19 -10.84 7.77
CA LEU A 39 -1.76 -9.50 8.01
C LEU A 39 -2.70 -9.07 6.89
N ARG A 40 -2.39 -9.37 5.62
CA ARG A 40 -3.29 -9.11 4.49
C ARG A 40 -4.63 -9.84 4.65
N GLN A 41 -4.62 -11.08 5.15
CA GLN A 41 -5.82 -11.87 5.42
C GLN A 41 -6.61 -11.35 6.63
N SER A 42 -5.93 -10.82 7.65
CA SER A 42 -6.58 -10.24 8.82
C SER A 42 -7.28 -8.91 8.55
N LEU A 43 -7.00 -8.26 7.42
CA LEU A 43 -7.67 -7.00 7.08
C LEU A 43 -9.16 -7.27 6.74
N PRO A 44 -10.08 -6.43 7.23
CA PRO A 44 -11.49 -6.63 7.01
C PRO A 44 -11.85 -6.56 5.51
N PRO A 45 -12.67 -7.48 4.97
CA PRO A 45 -13.03 -7.49 3.55
C PRO A 45 -13.91 -6.29 3.14
N GLY A 46 -14.60 -5.65 4.09
CA GLY A 46 -15.33 -4.40 3.87
C GLY A 46 -14.43 -3.18 3.70
N LEU A 47 -13.12 -3.32 3.92
CA LEU A 47 -12.13 -2.29 3.65
C LEU A 47 -11.74 -2.35 2.18
N THR A 48 -11.75 -1.20 1.51
CA THR A 48 -11.30 -1.12 0.11
C THR A 48 -9.78 -1.32 0.03
N ILE A 49 -9.36 -2.54 -0.34
CA ILE A 49 -7.94 -2.91 -0.45
C ILE A 49 -7.49 -2.75 -1.90
N THR A 50 -6.51 -1.88 -2.16
CA THR A 50 -5.88 -1.73 -3.48
C THR A 50 -4.44 -2.22 -3.45
N GLU A 51 -4.14 -3.21 -4.28
CA GLU A 51 -2.76 -3.68 -4.48
C GLU A 51 -2.05 -2.79 -5.50
N THR A 52 -0.96 -2.14 -5.08
CA THR A 52 -0.22 -1.24 -5.98
C THR A 52 1.02 -1.95 -6.52
N PRO A 53 1.14 -2.19 -7.84
CA PRO A 53 2.35 -2.75 -8.41
C PRO A 53 3.56 -1.81 -8.25
N LYS A 54 4.75 -2.32 -8.58
CA LYS A 54 5.99 -1.53 -8.62
C LYS A 54 5.72 -0.24 -9.41
N LYS A 55 6.16 0.89 -8.83
CA LYS A 55 6.08 2.21 -9.47
C LYS A 55 6.80 2.04 -10.82
N ASN A 56 6.06 2.13 -11.94
CA ASN A 56 6.50 2.52 -13.29
C ASN A 56 5.49 2.12 -14.41
N ALA A 57 4.17 2.21 -14.19
CA ALA A 57 3.20 2.03 -15.29
C ALA A 57 2.32 3.25 -15.57
N ARG A 58 2.31 4.29 -14.72
CA ARG A 58 1.56 5.52 -15.00
C ARG A 58 2.36 6.77 -14.61
N GLY A 59 2.93 7.39 -15.63
CA GLY A 59 3.09 8.84 -15.72
C GLY A 59 4.27 9.46 -14.98
N LYS A 60 5.17 10.09 -15.75
CA LYS A 60 5.72 11.40 -15.38
C LYS A 60 4.55 12.23 -14.82
N ARG A 61 4.65 12.71 -13.58
CA ARG A 61 3.76 13.80 -13.14
C ARG A 61 4.13 15.00 -13.99
N VAL A 62 3.30 15.34 -14.96
CA VAL A 62 3.28 16.72 -15.46
C VAL A 62 2.77 17.55 -14.29
N ALA A 63 3.61 18.48 -13.83
CA ALA A 63 3.17 19.48 -12.87
C ALA A 63 2.23 20.42 -13.63
N ASN A 64 0.98 20.53 -13.20
CA ASN A 64 0.14 21.64 -13.65
C ASN A 64 0.66 22.88 -12.94
N SER A 65 1.50 23.65 -13.63
CA SER A 65 1.76 25.05 -13.31
C SER A 65 0.55 25.86 -13.75
N SER A 66 0.07 26.70 -12.83
CA SER A 66 -0.93 27.75 -13.05
C SER A 66 -0.54 28.68 -14.20
#